data_AF-A0A7D7BU76-F1
#
_entry.id   AF-A0A7D7BU76-F1
#
_cell.length_a   1.000
_cell.length_b   1.000
_cell.length_c   1.000
_cell.angle_alpha   90.00
_cell.angle_beta   90.00
_cell.angle_gamma   90.00
#
_symmetry.space_group_name_H-M   'P 1'
#
loop_
_entity.id
_entity.type
_entity.pdbx_description
1 polymer ?
#
loop_
_entity_poly.entity_id
_entity_poly.type
_entity_poly.pdbx_seq_one_letter_code
_entity_poly.pdbx_strand_id
1 'polypeptide(L)'
;MKKLILLHLFTLCTVLCTYSQSAVYVIFTSTNSDDKGVNNLIFDVQDWDRDAGHLFSIFERAKDTRKQLYFYDFIYKNHKDNVDNPFQVKSKDFLNSVNLVDWDLVEGKTNAESKYKYIMSHDKIYFIDRNESTNDSVKIYPVKRRVPKY
;
A
#
# COMPACT_ATOMS: atom_id res chain seq x y z
N MET A 1 -4.86 -31.08 33.79
CA MET A 1 -4.00 -31.24 32.61
C MET A 1 -4.67 -30.80 31.30
N LYS A 2 -5.81 -31.38 30.88
CA LYS A 2 -6.47 -31.01 29.60
C LYS A 2 -6.91 -29.53 29.48
N LYS A 3 -7.41 -28.91 30.56
CA LYS A 3 -7.83 -27.49 30.56
C LYS A 3 -6.67 -26.50 30.41
N LEU A 4 -5.50 -26.81 30.98
CA LEU A 4 -4.28 -25.99 30.84
C LEU A 4 -3.72 -26.08 29.42
N ILE A 5 -3.73 -27.28 28.83
CA ILE A 5 -3.33 -27.48 27.43
C ILE A 5 -4.26 -26.71 26.49
N LEU A 6 -5.58 -26.76 26.72
CA LEU A 6 -6.55 -26.02 25.90
C LEU A 6 -6.34 -24.50 26.01
N LEU A 7 -6.09 -24.00 27.24
CA LEU A 7 -5.80 -22.59 27.46
C LEU A 7 -4.51 -22.17 26.75
N HIS A 8 -3.46 -22.98 26.82
CA HIS A 8 -2.19 -22.71 26.15
C HIS A 8 -2.32 -22.74 24.63
N LEU A 9 -3.08 -23.70 24.09
CA LEU A 9 -3.38 -23.79 22.67
C LEU A 9 -4.20 -22.59 22.20
N PHE A 10 -5.16 -22.13 23.02
CA PHE A 10 -5.96 -20.94 22.74
C PHE A 10 -5.10 -19.68 22.74
N THR A 11 -4.26 -19.46 23.76
CA THR A 11 -3.33 -18.32 23.78
C THR A 11 -2.32 -18.36 22.65
N LEU A 12 -1.78 -19.54 22.31
CA LEU A 12 -0.84 -19.71 21.20
C LEU A 12 -1.54 -19.45 19.86
N CYS A 13 -2.79 -19.91 19.69
CA CYS A 13 -3.58 -19.65 18.50
C CYS A 13 -3.91 -18.16 18.37
N THR A 14 -4.30 -17.48 19.46
CA THR A 14 -4.52 -16.02 19.42
C THR A 14 -3.25 -15.25 19.10
N VAL A 15 -2.10 -15.66 19.66
CA VAL A 15 -0.80 -15.03 19.37
C VAL A 15 -0.39 -15.29 17.91
N LEU A 16 -0.52 -16.51 17.42
CA LEU A 16 -0.21 -16.86 16.03
C LEU A 16 -1.19 -16.20 15.03
N CYS A 17 -2.46 -16.04 15.39
CA CYS A 17 -3.44 -15.29 14.60
C CYS A 17 -3.15 -13.79 14.59
N THR A 18 -2.64 -13.20 15.68
CA THR A 18 -2.15 -11.81 15.66
C THR A 18 -0.84 -11.64 14.88
N TYR A 19 -0.04 -12.71 14.73
CA TYR A 19 1.13 -12.78 13.85
C TYR A 19 0.80 -13.27 12.43
N SER A 20 -0.49 -13.44 12.09
CA SER A 20 -0.92 -13.61 10.70
C SER A 20 -0.57 -12.34 9.95
N GLN A 21 0.29 -12.47 8.95
CA GLN A 21 0.73 -11.42 8.02
C GLN A 21 -0.40 -10.46 7.64
N SER A 22 -0.56 -9.39 8.41
CA SER A 22 -1.68 -8.47 8.21
C SER A 22 -1.39 -7.66 6.96
N ALA A 23 -2.29 -7.75 5.98
CA ALA A 23 -2.24 -6.93 4.78
C ALA A 23 -2.94 -5.60 5.02
N VAL A 24 -2.39 -4.51 4.47
CA VAL A 24 -3.05 -3.21 4.39
C VAL A 24 -3.17 -2.78 2.93
N TYR A 25 -4.31 -2.17 2.61
CA TYR A 25 -4.62 -1.63 1.30
C TYR A 25 -4.69 -0.11 1.42
N VAL A 26 -3.88 0.59 0.64
CA VAL A 26 -3.88 2.05 0.55
C VAL A 26 -4.57 2.41 -0.76
N ILE A 27 -5.74 3.02 -0.66
CA ILE A 27 -6.52 3.48 -1.81
C ILE A 27 -6.41 5.01 -1.93
N PHE A 28 -6.22 5.50 -3.14
CA PHE A 28 -6.00 6.92 -3.40
C PHE A 28 -6.40 7.27 -4.83
N THR A 29 -6.53 8.57 -5.09
CA THR A 29 -6.61 9.12 -6.46
C THR A 29 -5.26 9.74 -6.80
N SER A 30 -4.54 9.18 -7.78
CA SER A 30 -3.24 9.74 -8.14
C SER A 30 -3.35 11.16 -8.69
N THR A 31 -2.32 11.96 -8.45
CA THR A 31 -2.28 13.37 -8.85
C THR A 31 -0.94 13.78 -9.45
N ASN A 32 -1.02 14.74 -10.38
CA ASN A 32 0.12 15.47 -10.93
C ASN A 32 0.38 16.80 -10.19
N SER A 33 -0.37 17.08 -9.12
CA SER A 33 -0.13 18.25 -8.27
C SER A 33 1.25 18.17 -7.60
N ASP A 34 1.93 19.30 -7.47
CA ASP A 34 3.18 19.38 -6.70
C ASP A 34 2.94 19.60 -5.19
N ASP A 35 1.72 19.92 -4.78
CA ASP A 35 1.42 20.39 -3.43
C ASP A 35 1.19 19.24 -2.44
N LYS A 36 0.28 18.32 -2.77
CA LYS A 36 -0.13 17.21 -1.89
C LYS A 36 -0.72 16.08 -2.71
N GLY A 37 -0.46 14.85 -2.31
CA GLY A 37 -1.23 13.68 -2.73
C GLY A 37 -0.37 12.44 -2.87
N VAL A 38 -0.80 11.56 -3.77
CA VAL A 38 -0.04 10.38 -4.17
C VAL A 38 0.30 10.51 -5.65
N ASN A 39 1.57 10.55 -5.99
CA ASN A 39 2.02 10.42 -7.37
C ASN A 39 2.14 8.92 -7.70
N ASN A 40 1.84 8.58 -8.94
CA ASN A 40 1.98 7.23 -9.49
C ASN A 40 2.84 7.31 -10.77
N LEU A 41 4.16 7.11 -10.63
CA LEU A 41 5.12 7.20 -11.72
C LEU A 41 5.49 5.82 -12.24
N ILE A 42 5.40 5.62 -13.56
CA ILE A 42 5.82 4.40 -14.24
C ILE A 42 7.28 4.57 -14.70
N PHE A 43 8.20 3.65 -14.36
CA PHE A 43 9.64 3.87 -14.57
C PHE A 43 10.48 2.69 -15.10
N ASP A 44 9.91 1.49 -15.30
CA ASP A 44 10.65 0.32 -15.82
C ASP A 44 9.89 -0.28 -17.01
N VAL A 45 9.78 0.49 -18.09
CA VAL A 45 9.13 0.07 -19.33
C VAL A 45 10.22 -0.58 -20.20
N GLN A 46 10.21 -1.91 -20.33
CA GLN A 46 10.98 -2.60 -21.37
C GLN A 46 10.03 -3.04 -22.49
N ASP A 47 10.51 -3.07 -23.74
CA ASP A 47 9.69 -3.35 -24.93
C ASP A 47 8.94 -4.71 -24.91
N TRP A 48 9.35 -5.62 -24.01
CA TRP A 48 8.74 -6.94 -23.79
C TRP A 48 7.97 -7.04 -22.45
N ASP A 49 8.07 -6.04 -21.59
CA ASP A 49 7.51 -6.04 -20.24
C ASP A 49 6.08 -5.48 -20.29
N ARG A 50 5.10 -6.38 -20.21
CA ARG A 50 3.67 -6.01 -20.33
C ARG A 50 3.17 -5.15 -19.16
N ASP A 51 3.92 -5.06 -18.05
CA ASP A 51 3.63 -4.16 -16.93
C ASP A 51 4.90 -3.58 -16.33
N ALA A 52 5.03 -2.26 -16.47
CA ALA A 52 6.17 -1.49 -15.99
C ALA A 52 6.16 -1.28 -14.47
N GLY A 53 7.34 -1.10 -13.88
CA GLY A 53 7.46 -0.78 -12.46
C GLY A 53 6.80 0.55 -12.09
N HIS A 54 6.13 0.59 -10.92
CA HIS A 54 5.47 1.79 -10.39
C HIS A 54 6.20 2.32 -9.16
N LEU A 55 6.43 3.64 -9.13
CA LEU A 55 6.90 4.40 -7.98
C LEU A 55 5.73 5.23 -7.49
N PHE A 56 5.22 4.87 -6.31
CA PHE A 56 4.20 5.63 -5.63
C PHE A 56 4.85 6.53 -4.59
N SER A 57 4.65 7.83 -4.73
CA SER A 57 5.17 8.82 -3.78
C SER A 57 4.02 9.50 -3.07
N ILE A 58 3.94 9.29 -1.76
CA ILE A 58 2.99 9.97 -0.87
C ILE A 58 3.66 11.22 -0.32
N PHE A 59 3.09 12.40 -0.53
CA PHE A 59 3.74 13.64 -0.15
C PHE A 59 2.78 14.78 0.20
N GLU A 60 3.35 15.75 0.92
CA GLU A 60 2.82 17.10 1.06
C GLU A 60 4.00 18.07 1.13
N ARG A 61 3.86 19.22 0.47
CA ARG A 61 4.83 20.32 0.44
C ARG A 61 4.20 21.58 1.01
N ALA A 62 5.03 22.39 1.66
CA ALA A 62 4.61 23.73 2.08
C ALA A 62 4.42 24.62 0.83
N LYS A 63 3.22 25.22 0.71
CA LYS A 63 2.80 26.03 -0.46
C LYS A 63 3.83 27.06 -0.90
N ASP A 64 4.45 27.76 0.05
CA ASP A 64 5.31 28.91 -0.26
C ASP A 64 6.78 28.54 -0.50
N THR A 65 7.23 27.37 -0.02
CA THR A 65 8.66 27.02 0.00
C THR A 65 8.98 25.74 -0.78
N ARG A 66 7.96 24.99 -1.23
CA ARG A 66 8.08 23.63 -1.79
C ARG A 66 8.84 22.65 -0.88
N LYS A 67 9.07 23.02 0.38
CA LYS A 67 9.70 22.17 1.39
C LYS A 67 8.78 20.99 1.66
N GLN A 68 9.32 19.78 1.55
CA GLN A 68 8.57 18.57 1.86
C GLN A 68 8.22 18.54 3.36
N LEU A 69 6.92 18.51 3.67
CA LEU A 69 6.42 18.31 5.02
C LEU A 69 6.54 16.83 5.40
N TYR A 70 6.17 15.95 4.47
CA TYR A 70 6.45 14.52 4.49
C TYR A 70 6.60 14.00 3.06
N PHE A 71 7.33 12.90 2.92
CA PHE A 71 7.56 12.24 1.63
C PHE A 71 7.85 10.75 1.88
N TYR A 72 7.02 9.87 1.35
CA TYR A 72 7.15 8.41 1.51
C TYR A 72 7.08 7.72 0.15
N ASP A 73 8.13 7.00 -0.20
CA ASP A 73 8.21 6.27 -1.45
C ASP A 73 7.92 4.78 -1.27
N PHE A 74 7.12 4.26 -2.19
CA PHE A 74 6.79 2.86 -2.33
C PHE A 74 7.06 2.42 -3.76
N ILE A 75 7.61 1.23 -3.92
CA ILE A 75 7.98 0.67 -5.21
C ILE A 75 7.24 -0.64 -5.42
N TYR A 76 6.59 -0.74 -6.57
CA TYR A 76 6.16 -1.99 -7.16
C TYR A 76 7.11 -2.32 -8.31
N LYS A 77 7.60 -3.55 -8.32
CA LYS A 77 8.36 -4.11 -9.42
C LYS A 77 7.67 -5.40 -9.83
N ASN A 78 7.39 -5.52 -11.13
CA ASN A 78 6.92 -6.79 -11.67
C ASN A 78 8.02 -7.85 -11.49
N HIS A 79 7.67 -8.99 -10.91
CA HIS A 79 8.61 -10.10 -10.80
C HIS A 79 8.58 -10.88 -12.12
N LYS A 80 9.74 -11.00 -12.78
CA LYS A 80 9.92 -11.67 -14.08
C LYS A 80 9.31 -13.07 -14.17
N ASP A 81 9.12 -13.73 -13.03
CA ASP A 81 8.63 -15.10 -12.94
C ASP A 81 7.09 -15.22 -12.84
N ASN A 82 6.35 -14.10 -12.77
CA ASN A 82 4.89 -14.08 -12.61
C ASN A 82 4.20 -13.50 -13.85
N VAL A 83 4.53 -14.10 -15.01
CA VAL A 83 4.18 -13.64 -16.37
C VAL A 83 2.67 -13.47 -16.60
N ASP A 84 1.84 -14.23 -15.88
CA ASP A 84 0.39 -14.25 -16.11
C ASP A 84 -0.41 -13.29 -15.23
N ASN A 85 0.13 -12.77 -14.12
CA ASN A 85 -0.64 -11.92 -13.19
C ASN A 85 0.24 -10.94 -12.38
N PRO A 86 0.78 -9.89 -13.01
CA PRO A 86 1.78 -8.99 -12.41
C PRO A 86 1.21 -8.13 -11.27
N PHE A 87 -0.05 -7.72 -11.41
CA PHE A 87 -0.88 -7.07 -10.38
C PHE A 87 -2.15 -7.91 -10.15
N GLN A 88 -2.84 -7.70 -9.02
CA GLN A 88 -4.11 -8.40 -8.79
C GLN A 88 -5.28 -7.51 -9.20
N VAL A 89 -6.28 -8.10 -9.86
CA VAL A 89 -7.58 -7.47 -10.07
C VAL A 89 -8.58 -8.14 -9.12
N LYS A 90 -9.32 -7.35 -8.35
CA LYS A 90 -10.40 -7.84 -7.47
C LYS A 90 -11.68 -7.04 -7.66
N SER A 91 -12.83 -7.64 -7.33
CA SER A 91 -14.10 -6.89 -7.20
C SER A 91 -13.94 -5.79 -6.14
N LYS A 92 -14.60 -4.65 -6.32
CA LYS A 92 -14.63 -3.57 -5.31
C LYS A 92 -15.19 -4.01 -3.97
N ASP A 93 -16.10 -4.98 -3.94
CA ASP A 93 -16.71 -5.47 -2.69
C ASP A 93 -15.67 -6.03 -1.70
N PHE A 94 -14.52 -6.48 -2.22
CA PHE A 94 -13.37 -6.90 -1.43
C PHE A 94 -12.93 -5.83 -0.42
N LEU A 95 -13.01 -4.54 -0.78
CA LEU A 95 -12.56 -3.43 0.06
C LEU A 95 -13.35 -3.32 1.38
N ASN A 96 -14.56 -3.86 1.43
CA ASN A 96 -15.40 -3.84 2.64
C ASN A 96 -14.90 -4.79 3.74
N SER A 97 -13.91 -5.64 3.45
CA SER A 97 -13.46 -6.72 4.33
C SER A 97 -11.97 -6.66 4.71
N VAL A 98 -11.29 -5.57 4.37
CA VAL A 98 -9.83 -5.45 4.56
C VAL A 98 -9.43 -4.23 5.37
N ASN A 99 -8.21 -4.25 5.89
CA ASN A 99 -7.59 -3.06 6.46
C ASN A 99 -7.35 -2.04 5.34
N LEU A 100 -8.20 -1.02 5.28
CA LEU A 100 -8.19 -0.01 4.24
C LEU A 100 -7.74 1.34 4.82
N VAL A 101 -6.79 1.97 4.14
CA VAL A 101 -6.42 3.37 4.35
C VAL A 101 -6.82 4.13 3.09
N ASP A 102 -7.84 4.97 3.20
CA ASP A 102 -8.19 5.92 2.15
C ASP A 102 -7.34 7.17 2.30
N TRP A 103 -6.34 7.32 1.43
CA TRP A 103 -5.39 8.42 1.51
C TRP A 103 -6.00 9.77 1.12
N ASP A 104 -7.05 9.76 0.30
CA ASP A 104 -7.74 11.00 -0.11
C ASP A 104 -8.43 11.68 1.09
N LEU A 105 -8.72 10.92 2.15
CA LEU A 105 -9.30 11.40 3.41
C LEU A 105 -8.26 11.78 4.48
N VAL A 106 -6.96 11.69 4.17
CA VAL A 106 -5.89 12.02 5.11
C VAL A 106 -5.55 13.51 5.01
N GLU A 107 -5.72 14.21 6.14
CA GLU A 107 -5.47 15.64 6.25
C GLU A 107 -4.47 15.97 7.36
N GLY A 108 -3.49 16.81 7.01
CA GLY A 108 -2.49 17.31 7.94
C GLY A 108 -1.38 16.32 8.25
N LYS A 109 -0.19 16.87 8.53
CA LYS A 109 1.04 16.12 8.77
C LYS A 109 0.91 15.06 9.86
N THR A 110 0.32 15.38 11.01
CA THR A 110 0.22 14.44 12.14
C THR A 110 -0.62 13.21 11.80
N ASN A 111 -1.73 13.39 11.09
CA ASN A 111 -2.57 12.28 10.63
C ASN A 111 -1.83 11.45 9.58
N ALA A 112 -1.16 12.10 8.62
CA ALA A 112 -0.36 11.43 7.61
C ALA A 112 0.76 10.57 8.23
N GLU A 113 1.48 11.09 9.22
CA GLU A 113 2.50 10.33 9.96
C GLU A 113 1.91 9.14 10.72
N SER A 114 0.74 9.31 11.34
CA SER A 114 0.04 8.22 12.03
C SER A 114 -0.40 7.13 11.07
N LYS A 115 -0.98 7.50 9.92
CA LYS A 115 -1.39 6.54 8.88
C LYS A 115 -0.20 5.85 8.24
N TYR A 116 0.89 6.57 8.00
CA TYR A 116 2.13 5.98 7.53
C TYR A 116 2.68 4.95 8.51
N LYS A 117 2.73 5.26 9.82
CA LYS A 117 3.14 4.28 10.86
C LYS A 117 2.24 3.04 10.87
N TYR A 118 0.92 3.24 10.75
CA TYR A 118 -0.03 2.13 10.63
C TYR A 118 0.23 1.29 9.37
N ILE A 119 0.46 1.91 8.21
CA ILE A 119 0.81 1.19 6.98
C ILE A 119 2.09 0.37 7.17
N MET A 120 3.11 0.96 7.79
CA MET A 120 4.40 0.31 8.03
C MET A 120 4.37 -0.76 9.13
N SER A 121 3.30 -0.86 9.92
CA SER A 121 3.11 -1.95 10.90
C SER A 121 2.56 -3.24 10.28
N HIS A 122 2.33 -3.25 8.96
CA HIS A 122 1.78 -4.39 8.21
C HIS A 122 2.87 -5.07 7.39
N ASP A 123 2.81 -6.40 7.30
CA ASP A 123 3.79 -7.21 6.57
C ASP A 123 3.61 -7.12 5.05
N LYS A 124 2.38 -6.88 4.60
CA LYS A 124 2.01 -6.78 3.19
C LYS A 124 1.31 -5.45 2.97
N ILE A 125 1.83 -4.67 2.03
CA ILE A 125 1.29 -3.36 1.69
C ILE A 125 0.87 -3.41 0.23
N TYR A 126 -0.36 -3.00 -0.03
CA TYR A 126 -0.95 -2.97 -1.36
C TYR A 126 -1.46 -1.57 -1.69
N PHE A 127 -1.18 -1.10 -2.90
CA PHE A 127 -1.62 0.22 -3.38
C PHE A 127 -2.70 0.04 -4.44
N ILE A 128 -3.71 0.91 -4.38
CA ILE A 128 -4.85 0.93 -5.30
C ILE A 128 -5.03 2.36 -5.77
N ASP A 129 -4.78 2.59 -7.05
CA ASP A 129 -5.08 3.86 -7.70
C ASP A 129 -6.50 3.81 -8.28
N ARG A 130 -7.35 4.74 -7.84
CA ARG A 130 -8.71 4.90 -8.35
C ARG A 130 -8.73 5.24 -9.84
N ASN A 131 -7.71 5.96 -10.33
CA ASN A 131 -7.61 6.32 -11.75
C ASN A 131 -7.33 5.11 -12.66
N GLU A 132 -6.85 4.00 -12.09
CA GLU A 132 -6.57 2.76 -12.81
C GLU A 132 -7.60 1.65 -12.52
N SER A 133 -8.67 1.98 -11.80
CA SER A 133 -9.74 1.05 -11.42
C SER A 133 -10.97 1.25 -12.33
N THR A 134 -11.76 0.19 -12.51
CA THR A 134 -13.03 0.26 -13.27
C THR A 134 -14.22 0.46 -12.33
N ASN A 135 -15.44 0.48 -12.86
CA ASN A 135 -16.65 0.59 -12.03
C ASN A 135 -16.78 -0.58 -11.05
N ASP A 136 -16.39 -1.79 -11.43
CA ASP A 136 -16.65 -3.01 -10.65
C ASP A 136 -15.38 -3.63 -10.03
N SER A 137 -14.20 -3.20 -10.46
CA SER A 137 -12.93 -3.82 -10.05
C SER A 137 -11.86 -2.82 -9.70
N VAL A 138 -10.91 -3.26 -8.87
CA VAL A 138 -9.73 -2.51 -8.47
C VAL A 138 -8.46 -3.22 -8.89
N LYS A 139 -7.50 -2.43 -9.39
CA LYS A 139 -6.14 -2.86 -9.66
C LYS A 139 -5.31 -2.72 -8.39
N ILE A 140 -4.61 -3.79 -8.01
CA ILE A 140 -3.92 -3.90 -6.72
C ILE A 140 -2.44 -4.17 -6.95
N TYR A 141 -1.60 -3.25 -6.48
CA TYR A 141 -0.15 -3.32 -6.58
C TYR A 141 0.48 -3.76 -5.27
N PRO A 142 1.18 -4.91 -5.20
CA PRO A 142 2.01 -5.23 -4.05
C PRO A 142 3.22 -4.30 -4.02
N VAL A 143 3.35 -3.47 -3.00
CA VAL A 143 4.45 -2.50 -2.90
C VAL A 143 5.39 -2.82 -1.75
N LYS A 144 6.62 -2.32 -1.85
CA LYS A 144 7.59 -2.26 -0.74
C LYS A 144 8.00 -0.82 -0.53
N ARG A 145 8.29 -0.44 0.71
CA ARG A 145 8.91 0.85 0.99
C ARG A 145 10.24 0.95 0.25
N ARG A 146 10.43 2.02 -0.53
CA ARG A 146 11.72 2.32 -1.13
C ARG A 146 12.64 2.88 -0.06
N VAL A 147 13.71 2.16 0.25
CA VAL A 147 14.80 2.66 1.09
C VAL A 147 15.88 3.18 0.14
N PRO A 148 16.27 4.47 0.23
CA PRO A 148 17.42 4.97 -0.51
C PRO A 148 18.64 4.09 -0.20
N LYS A 149 19.29 3.56 -1.24
CA LYS A 149 20.62 2.98 -1.07
C LYS A 149 21.59 4.16 -1.00
N TYR A 150 22.24 4.31 0.15
CA TYR A 150 23.37 5.23 0.32
C TYR A 150 24.58 4.73 -0.48
#